data_AF-A0A7J4V0Z7-F1
#
_entry.id   AF-A0A7J4V0Z7-F1
#
_cell.length_a   1.000
_cell.length_b   1.000
_cell.length_c   1.000
_cell.angle_alpha   90.00
_cell.angle_beta   90.00
_cell.angle_gamma   90.00
#
_symmetry.space_group_name_H-M   'P 1'
#
loop_
_entity.id
_entity.type
_entity.pdbx_description
1 polymer ?
#
loop_
_entity_poly.entity_id
_entity_poly.type
_entity_poly.pdbx_seq_one_letter_code
_entity_poly.pdbx_strand_id
1 'polypeptide(L)'
;MTSAPGAAPTRNCVSCGRAISWDANVCPYCGHDYRVAMAGPAAQKKESAMPVIGGILILLVSLGYLAGGAFVAVAGSSLFWFDVSTSGLAALCGMVLLVLGLIVLLGGIFAIQRKHFGLALVAGILAIPSLLGIIGLILVIVSKDEFR
;
A
#
# COMPACT_ATOMS: atom_id res chain seq x y z
N MET A 1 52.60 -8.57 18.37
CA MET A 1 52.78 -7.21 17.79
C MET A 1 51.83 -6.30 18.55
N THR A 2 52.38 -5.52 19.49
CA THR A 2 51.64 -4.70 20.45
C THR A 2 51.26 -3.37 19.82
N SER A 3 49.97 -3.13 19.57
CA SER A 3 49.47 -1.84 19.07
C SER A 3 49.43 -0.81 20.21
N ALA A 4 50.02 0.37 19.98
CA ALA A 4 50.00 1.48 20.92
C ALA A 4 48.56 2.03 21.12
N PRO A 5 48.19 2.45 22.35
CA PRO A 5 46.88 3.03 22.62
C PRO A 5 46.79 4.42 21.99
N GLY A 6 46.03 4.54 20.89
CA GLY A 6 45.82 5.80 20.18
C GLY A 6 45.95 5.71 18.66
N ALA A 7 46.40 4.58 18.11
CA ALA A 7 46.39 4.38 16.67
C ALA A 7 44.94 4.18 16.19
N ALA A 8 44.41 5.15 15.45
CA ALA A 8 43.14 4.98 14.74
C ALA A 8 43.20 3.69 13.91
N PRO A 9 42.12 2.88 13.89
CA PRO A 9 42.10 1.69 13.08
C PRO A 9 42.44 2.07 11.63
N THR A 10 43.23 1.24 10.95
CA THR A 10 43.57 1.40 9.52
C THR A 10 42.97 0.26 8.69
N ARG A 11 42.63 0.54 7.43
CA ARG A 11 42.15 -0.43 6.44
C ARG A 11 42.94 -0.29 5.15
N ASN A 12 42.95 -1.32 4.31
CA ASN A 12 43.60 -1.25 3.01
C ASN A 12 42.61 -0.78 1.94
N CYS A 13 43.08 0.06 1.03
CA CYS A 13 42.31 0.51 -0.12
C CYS A 13 42.09 -0.65 -1.10
N VAL A 14 40.85 -0.86 -1.56
CA VAL A 14 40.48 -1.96 -2.48
C VAL A 14 41.02 -1.78 -3.91
N SER A 15 41.31 -0.54 -4.30
CA SER A 15 41.80 -0.24 -5.65
C SER A 15 43.32 -0.23 -5.76
N CYS A 16 44.04 0.27 -4.75
CA CYS A 16 45.50 0.42 -4.80
C CYS A 16 46.26 -0.35 -3.70
N GLY A 17 45.58 -1.01 -2.77
CA GLY A 17 46.18 -1.83 -1.72
C GLY A 17 46.86 -1.07 -0.57
N ARG A 18 46.96 0.26 -0.63
CA ARG A 18 47.64 1.05 0.41
C ARG A 18 46.81 1.19 1.68
N ALA A 19 47.48 1.26 2.82
CA ALA A 19 46.86 1.52 4.11
C ALA A 19 46.30 2.95 4.17
N ILE A 20 45.03 3.06 4.54
CA ILE A 20 44.27 4.31 4.73
C ILE A 20 43.58 4.28 6.10
N SER A 21 43.22 5.46 6.62
CA SER A 21 42.42 5.52 7.84
C SER A 21 41.00 4.99 7.59
N TRP A 22 40.35 4.45 8.63
CA TRP A 22 39.00 3.90 8.49
C TRP A 22 37.93 4.95 8.16
N ASP A 23 38.16 6.20 8.56
CA ASP A 23 37.32 7.37 8.31
C ASP A 23 37.65 8.09 6.99
N ALA A 24 38.64 7.61 6.21
CA ALA A 24 38.94 8.19 4.91
C ALA A 24 37.83 7.88 3.90
N ASN A 25 37.12 8.93 3.48
CA ASN A 25 36.09 8.89 2.45
C ASN A 25 36.67 8.80 1.03
N VAL A 26 37.88 9.27 0.80
CA VAL A 26 38.57 9.20 -0.50
C VAL A 26 40.01 8.75 -0.26
N CYS A 27 40.50 7.80 -1.06
CA CYS A 27 41.89 7.37 -0.96
C CYS A 27 42.83 8.49 -1.44
N PRO A 28 43.77 8.98 -0.60
CA PRO A 28 44.67 10.08 -0.97
C PRO A 28 45.71 9.70 -2.05
N TYR A 29 45.90 8.39 -2.30
CA TYR A 29 46.90 7.89 -3.23
C TYR A 29 46.37 7.60 -4.63
N CYS A 30 45.12 7.13 -4.75
CA CYS A 30 44.53 6.73 -6.04
C CYS A 30 43.24 7.47 -6.38
N GLY A 31 42.69 8.29 -5.46
CA GLY A 31 41.45 9.03 -5.68
C GLY A 31 40.18 8.18 -5.62
N HIS A 32 40.25 6.90 -5.24
CA HIS A 32 39.07 6.04 -5.13
C HIS A 32 38.12 6.54 -4.03
N ASP A 33 36.87 6.83 -4.42
CA ASP A 33 35.84 7.43 -3.56
C ASP A 33 34.99 6.34 -2.88
N TYR A 34 35.00 6.34 -1.54
CA TYR A 34 34.25 5.44 -0.67
C TYR A 34 32.96 6.05 -0.11
N ARG A 35 32.60 7.28 -0.48
CA ARG A 35 31.38 7.94 0.00
C ARG A 35 30.12 7.17 -0.39
N VAL A 36 30.19 6.38 -1.46
CA VAL A 36 29.10 5.48 -1.89
C VAL A 36 29.03 4.22 -1.03
N ALA A 37 30.18 3.69 -0.58
CA ALA A 37 30.23 2.50 0.28
C ALA A 37 29.90 2.79 1.75
N MET A 38 29.97 4.06 2.18
CA MET A 38 29.55 4.52 3.50
C MET A 38 28.11 5.05 3.54
N ALA A 39 27.37 4.99 2.43
CA ALA A 39 25.91 5.06 2.50
C ALA A 39 25.47 3.79 3.25
N GLY A 40 25.25 3.94 4.56
CA GLY A 40 24.77 2.87 5.43
C GLY A 40 23.58 2.14 4.79
N PRO A 41 23.35 0.86 5.14
CA PRO A 41 22.34 0.03 4.49
C PRO A 41 21.05 0.83 4.36
N ALA A 42 20.65 1.09 3.11
CA ALA A 42 19.43 1.81 2.78
C ALA A 42 18.35 1.30 3.72
N ALA A 43 17.82 2.18 4.58
CA ALA A 43 16.91 1.84 5.66
C ALA A 43 15.93 0.79 5.15
N GLN A 44 16.04 -0.44 5.67
CA GLN A 44 15.12 -1.51 5.30
C GLN A 44 13.72 -1.04 5.72
N LYS A 45 12.98 -0.54 4.73
CA LYS A 45 11.61 -0.08 4.85
C LYS A 45 10.83 -1.29 5.37
N LYS A 46 10.39 -1.24 6.63
CA LYS A 46 9.61 -2.29 7.31
C LYS A 46 8.62 -2.91 6.33
N GLU A 47 8.62 -4.24 6.26
CA GLU A 47 7.74 -5.01 5.38
C GLU A 47 6.30 -4.52 5.48
N SER A 48 5.90 -3.90 4.37
CA SER A 48 4.58 -3.47 3.91
C SER A 48 3.34 -4.12 4.55
N ALA A 49 2.94 -3.64 5.73
CA ALA A 49 1.56 -3.78 6.22
C ALA A 49 0.59 -2.78 5.54
N MET A 50 1.14 -1.75 4.90
CA MET A 50 0.40 -0.64 4.30
C MET A 50 -0.62 -1.06 3.21
N PRO A 51 -0.29 -2.02 2.30
CA PRO A 51 -1.27 -2.51 1.32
C PRO A 51 -2.39 -3.33 1.96
N VAL A 52 -2.08 -4.08 3.02
CA VAL A 52 -3.04 -4.93 3.73
C VAL A 52 -4.06 -4.08 4.47
N ILE A 53 -3.59 -3.00 5.12
CA ILE A 53 -4.47 -2.02 5.78
C ILE A 53 -5.40 -1.35 4.76
N GLY A 54 -4.88 -0.99 3.58
CA GLY A 54 -5.69 -0.46 2.47
C GLY A 54 -6.76 -1.45 2.00
N GLY A 55 -6.39 -2.72 1.81
CA GLY A 55 -7.34 -3.78 1.43
C GLY A 55 -8.44 -4.03 2.46
N ILE A 56 -8.09 -4.05 3.75
CA ILE A 56 -9.06 -4.22 4.85
C ILE A 56 -10.06 -3.06 4.89
N LEU A 57 -9.61 -1.82 4.72
CA LEU A 57 -10.50 -0.65 4.66
C LEU A 57 -11.51 -0.76 3.51
N ILE A 58 -11.06 -1.20 2.33
CA ILE A 58 -11.94 -1.42 1.17
C ILE A 58 -12.94 -2.55 1.45
N LEU A 59 -12.53 -3.62 2.14
CA LEU A 59 -13.43 -4.71 2.54
C LEU A 59 -14.52 -4.23 3.52
N LEU A 60 -14.17 -3.40 4.50
CA LEU A 60 -15.15 -2.83 5.44
C LEU A 60 -16.18 -1.95 4.72
N VAL A 61 -15.73 -1.14 3.76
CA VAL A 61 -16.63 -0.34 2.92
C VAL A 61 -17.55 -1.24 2.09
N SER A 62 -17.01 -2.30 1.47
CA SER A 62 -17.79 -3.28 0.68
C SER A 62 -18.86 -3.95 1.51
N LEU A 63 -18.55 -4.30 2.76
CA LEU A 63 -19.49 -4.90 3.68
C LEU A 63 -20.65 -3.94 4.01
N GLY A 64 -20.34 -2.65 4.16
CA GLY A 64 -21.34 -1.59 4.31
C GLY A 64 -22.25 -1.46 3.09
N TYR A 65 -21.70 -1.49 1.87
CA TYR A 65 -22.48 -1.46 0.63
C TYR A 65 -23.38 -2.70 0.48
N LEU A 66 -22.88 -3.90 0.82
CA LEU A 66 -23.67 -5.13 0.80
C LEU A 66 -24.79 -5.10 1.84
N ALA A 67 -24.49 -4.70 3.07
CA ALA A 67 -25.48 -4.62 4.15
C ALA A 67 -26.53 -3.54 3.85
N GLY A 68 -26.13 -2.36 3.38
CA GLY A 68 -27.02 -1.28 2.98
C GLY A 68 -27.88 -1.66 1.78
N GLY A 69 -27.29 -2.27 0.74
CA GLY A 69 -28.01 -2.74 -0.44
C GLY A 69 -29.03 -3.83 -0.10
N ALA A 70 -28.65 -4.82 0.72
CA ALA A 70 -29.56 -5.86 1.18
C ALA A 70 -30.67 -5.31 2.08
N PHE A 71 -30.35 -4.37 2.98
CA PHE A 71 -31.35 -3.73 3.84
C PHE A 71 -32.35 -2.91 3.02
N VAL A 72 -31.90 -2.13 2.04
CA VAL A 72 -32.78 -1.39 1.12
C VAL A 72 -33.64 -2.36 0.28
N ALA A 73 -33.07 -3.48 -0.17
CA ALA A 73 -33.79 -4.47 -0.97
C ALA A 73 -34.86 -5.27 -0.18
N VAL A 74 -34.63 -5.55 1.11
CA VAL A 74 -35.52 -6.40 1.92
C VAL A 74 -36.44 -5.58 2.84
N ALA A 75 -35.92 -4.53 3.47
CA ALA A 75 -36.62 -3.75 4.50
C ALA A 75 -37.03 -2.34 4.04
N GLY A 76 -36.47 -1.85 2.92
CA GLY A 76 -36.80 -0.56 2.34
C GLY A 76 -38.28 -0.43 1.95
N SER A 77 -38.95 -1.56 1.68
CA SER A 77 -40.38 -1.59 1.38
C SER A 77 -41.30 -1.41 2.58
N SER A 78 -40.80 -1.57 3.80
CA SER A 78 -41.62 -1.65 5.01
C SER A 78 -41.32 -0.58 6.07
N LEU A 79 -40.12 0.02 6.06
CA LEU A 79 -39.68 0.92 7.15
C LEU A 79 -39.53 2.40 6.76
N PHE A 80 -39.44 2.72 5.47
CA PHE A 80 -39.29 4.10 5.02
C PHE A 80 -40.61 4.63 4.45
N TRP A 81 -40.99 5.83 4.88
CA TRP A 81 -42.10 6.66 4.35
C TRP A 81 -41.87 7.15 2.89
N PHE A 82 -40.94 6.54 2.16
CA PHE A 82 -40.82 6.75 0.72
C PHE A 82 -41.78 5.78 0.05
N ASP A 83 -42.83 6.32 -0.57
CA ASP A 83 -43.82 5.53 -1.30
C ASP A 83 -43.12 4.79 -2.45
N VAL A 84 -42.86 3.50 -2.21
CA VAL A 84 -42.19 2.53 -3.09
C VAL A 84 -43.07 2.13 -4.29
N SER A 85 -43.99 3.00 -4.71
CA SER A 85 -44.85 2.85 -5.90
C SER A 85 -44.06 2.63 -7.21
N THR A 86 -42.74 2.69 -7.18
CA THR A 86 -41.84 2.19 -8.22
C THR A 86 -41.02 1.00 -7.71
N SER A 87 -41.69 -0.11 -7.37
CA SER A 87 -41.07 -1.36 -6.88
C SER A 87 -39.92 -1.86 -7.76
N GLY A 88 -39.91 -1.53 -9.06
CA GLY A 88 -38.79 -1.78 -9.95
C GLY A 88 -37.55 -0.93 -9.68
N LEU A 89 -37.69 0.36 -9.31
CA LEU A 89 -36.57 1.30 -9.18
C LEU A 89 -35.75 1.04 -7.92
N ALA A 90 -36.41 0.74 -6.79
CA ALA A 90 -35.73 0.37 -5.55
C ALA A 90 -35.00 -0.98 -5.68
N ALA A 91 -35.63 -1.96 -6.35
CA ALA A 91 -35.00 -3.24 -6.66
C ALA A 91 -33.80 -3.07 -7.61
N LEU A 92 -33.92 -2.25 -8.66
CA LEU A 92 -32.81 -1.89 -9.56
C LEU A 92 -31.66 -1.23 -8.81
N CYS A 93 -31.95 -0.24 -7.97
CA CYS A 93 -30.93 0.47 -7.19
C CYS A 93 -30.23 -0.47 -6.20
N GLY A 94 -30.98 -1.32 -5.49
CA GLY A 94 -30.42 -2.33 -4.60
C GLY A 94 -29.54 -3.35 -5.34
N MET A 95 -29.97 -3.82 -6.52
CA MET A 95 -29.20 -4.76 -7.34
C MET A 95 -27.90 -4.13 -7.85
N VAL A 96 -27.95 -2.88 -8.31
CA VAL A 96 -26.76 -2.13 -8.73
C VAL A 96 -25.78 -1.96 -7.55
N LEU A 97 -26.26 -1.61 -6.35
CA LEU A 97 -25.41 -1.50 -5.17
C LEU A 97 -24.79 -2.84 -4.74
N LEU A 98 -25.51 -3.95 -4.89
CA LEU A 98 -24.98 -5.29 -4.63
C LEU A 98 -23.88 -5.68 -5.63
N VAL A 99 -24.10 -5.41 -6.93
CA VAL A 99 -23.10 -5.69 -7.97
C VAL A 99 -21.85 -4.84 -7.76
N LEU A 100 -22.02 -3.54 -7.47
CA LEU A 100 -20.90 -2.66 -7.13
C LEU A 100 -20.17 -3.17 -5.88
N GLY A 101 -20.90 -3.55 -4.83
CA GLY A 101 -20.33 -4.13 -3.61
C GLY A 101 -19.47 -5.37 -3.88
N LEU A 102 -19.93 -6.28 -4.75
CA LEU A 102 -19.15 -7.46 -5.15
C LEU A 102 -17.86 -7.10 -5.90
N ILE A 103 -17.92 -6.14 -6.83
CA ILE A 103 -16.74 -5.69 -7.58
C ILE A 103 -15.72 -5.05 -6.62
N VAL A 104 -16.18 -4.22 -5.68
CA VAL A 104 -15.31 -3.59 -4.67
C VAL A 104 -14.72 -4.64 -3.72
N LEU A 105 -15.50 -5.67 -3.34
CA LEU A 105 -15.04 -6.77 -2.51
C LEU A 105 -13.95 -7.60 -3.21
N LEU A 106 -14.15 -7.95 -4.48
CA LEU A 106 -13.13 -8.61 -5.30
C LEU A 106 -11.87 -7.74 -5.42
N GLY A 107 -12.03 -6.44 -5.63
CA GLY A 107 -10.93 -5.48 -5.64
C GLY A 107 -10.15 -5.43 -4.32
N GLY A 108 -10.84 -5.48 -3.18
CA GLY A 108 -10.23 -5.53 -1.84
C GLY A 108 -9.44 -6.82 -1.61
N ILE A 109 -9.98 -7.98 -2.02
CA ILE A 109 -9.26 -9.26 -1.96
C ILE A 109 -8.01 -9.21 -2.86
N PHE A 110 -8.13 -8.67 -4.07
CA PHE A 110 -7.00 -8.52 -4.99
C PHE A 110 -5.92 -7.55 -4.48
N ALA A 111 -6.32 -6.49 -3.76
CA ALA A 111 -5.40 -5.59 -3.08
C ALA A 111 -4.56 -6.33 -2.02
N ILE A 112 -5.16 -7.26 -1.28
CA ILE A 112 -4.45 -8.08 -0.27
C ILE A 112 -3.54 -9.10 -0.95
N GLN A 113 -3.98 -9.73 -2.04
CA GLN A 113 -3.21 -10.79 -2.71
C GLN A 113 -2.00 -10.26 -3.52
N ARG A 114 -1.87 -8.94 -3.72
CA ARG A 114 -0.79 -8.29 -4.49
C ARG A 114 -0.58 -8.79 -5.93
N LYS A 115 -1.54 -9.53 -6.50
CA LYS A 115 -1.40 -10.18 -7.80
C LYS A 115 -1.84 -9.33 -9.00
N HIS A 116 -2.77 -8.39 -8.84
CA HIS A 116 -3.27 -7.55 -9.95
C HIS A 116 -3.62 -6.13 -9.48
N PHE A 117 -2.68 -5.20 -9.65
CA PHE A 117 -2.85 -3.79 -9.26
C PHE A 117 -3.98 -3.07 -10.01
N GLY A 118 -4.11 -3.33 -11.32
CA GLY A 118 -5.11 -2.67 -12.16
C GLY A 118 -6.54 -2.95 -11.72
N LEU A 119 -6.84 -4.19 -11.30
CA LEU A 119 -8.18 -4.57 -10.86
C LEU A 119 -8.55 -3.91 -9.51
N ALA A 120 -7.58 -3.82 -8.60
CA ALA A 120 -7.75 -3.13 -7.32
C ALA A 120 -7.96 -1.61 -7.51
N LEU A 121 -7.26 -1.01 -8.47
CA LEU A 121 -7.40 0.42 -8.78
C LEU A 121 -8.76 0.73 -9.40
N VAL A 122 -9.24 -0.08 -10.35
CA VAL A 122 -10.58 0.06 -10.95
C VAL A 122 -11.67 -0.08 -9.88
N ALA A 123 -11.55 -1.06 -8.99
CA ALA A 123 -12.48 -1.24 -7.89
C ALA A 123 -12.47 -0.05 -6.90
N GLY A 124 -11.30 0.51 -6.62
CA GLY A 124 -11.17 1.70 -5.76
C GLY A 124 -11.79 2.95 -6.38
N ILE A 125 -11.68 3.14 -7.70
CA ILE A 125 -12.34 4.24 -8.42
C ILE A 125 -13.86 4.12 -8.33
N LEU A 126 -14.39 2.90 -8.38
CA LEU A 126 -15.82 2.65 -8.16
C LEU A 126 -16.28 3.01 -6.74
N ALA A 127 -15.37 3.03 -5.75
CA ALA A 127 -15.66 3.31 -4.35
C ALA A 127 -15.57 4.81 -3.97
N ILE A 128 -15.28 5.70 -4.94
CA ILE A 128 -15.17 7.17 -4.76
C ILE A 128 -16.36 7.83 -4.00
N PRO A 129 -17.64 7.42 -4.13
CA PRO A 129 -18.71 8.09 -3.38
C PRO A 129 -18.59 7.97 -1.84
N SER A 130 -17.71 7.11 -1.31
CA SER A 130 -17.43 7.03 0.13
C SER A 130 -16.09 7.67 0.49
N LEU A 131 -16.09 8.53 1.51
CA LEU A 131 -14.86 9.14 2.09
C LEU A 131 -13.80 8.10 2.46
N LEU A 132 -14.22 6.95 3.00
CA LEU A 132 -13.31 5.82 3.28
C LEU A 132 -12.75 5.18 2.00
N GLY A 133 -13.51 5.19 0.91
CA GLY A 133 -13.07 4.69 -0.39
C GLY A 133 -11.94 5.52 -0.97
N ILE A 134 -11.98 6.85 -0.78
CA ILE A 134 -10.89 7.76 -1.21
C ILE A 134 -9.60 7.47 -0.43
N ILE A 135 -9.69 7.32 0.90
CA ILE A 135 -8.53 6.99 1.74
C ILE A 135 -7.94 5.62 1.36
N GLY A 136 -8.80 4.62 1.14
CA GLY A 136 -8.40 3.30 0.67
C GLY A 136 -7.73 3.36 -0.70
N LEU A 137 -8.28 4.14 -1.64
CA LEU A 137 -7.71 4.35 -2.98
C LEU A 137 -6.33 4.99 -2.91
N ILE A 138 -6.14 6.03 -2.09
CA ILE A 138 -4.84 6.70 -1.94
C ILE A 138 -3.79 5.73 -1.38
N LEU A 139 -4.15 4.91 -0.38
CA LEU A 139 -3.24 3.90 0.17
C LEU A 139 -2.87 2.85 -0.86
N VAL A 140 -3.83 2.37 -1.66
CA VAL A 140 -3.56 1.44 -2.76
C VAL A 140 -2.63 2.07 -3.80
N ILE A 141 -2.87 3.32 -4.19
CA ILE A 141 -2.01 4.05 -5.14
C ILE A 141 -0.57 4.19 -4.63
N VAL A 142 -0.39 4.55 -3.35
CA VAL A 142 0.95 4.67 -2.74
C VAL A 142 1.65 3.31 -2.66
N SER A 143 0.91 2.22 -2.53
CA SER A 143 1.44 0.87 -2.53
C SER A 143 1.75 0.30 -3.93
N LYS A 144 1.61 1.06 -5.03
CA LYS A 144 1.82 0.57 -6.41
C LYS A 144 3.15 -0.19 -6.60
N ASP A 145 4.21 0.27 -5.94
CA ASP A 145 5.56 -0.27 -6.09
C ASP A 145 5.74 -1.60 -5.33
N GLU A 146 4.76 -1.99 -4.53
CA GLU A 146 4.71 -3.23 -3.73
C GLU A 146 3.87 -4.34 -4.39
N PHE A 147 3.13 -4.02 -5.46
CA PHE A 147 2.43 -5.00 -6.29
C PHE A 147 3.45 -5.59 -7.29
N ARG A 148 3.58 -6.92 -7.29
CA ARG A 148 4.50 -7.67 -8.16
C ARG A 148 3.71 -8.50 -9.17
#